data_AF-G2R215-F1
#
_entry.id   AF-G2R215-F1
#
_cell.length_a   1.000
_cell.length_b   1.000
_cell.length_c   1.000
_cell.angle_alpha   90.00
_cell.angle_beta   90.00
_cell.angle_gamma   90.00
#
_symmetry.space_group_name_H-M   'P 1'
#
loop_
_entity.id
_entity.type
_entity.pdbx_description
1 polymer ?
#
loop_
_entity_poly.entity_id
_entity_poly.type
_entity_poly.pdbx_seq_one_letter_code
_entity_poly.pdbx_strand_id
1 'polypeptide(L)'
;AILCPYNATINSINVTIISLVLGQEFRYLSIKKVENPPNTKDLNAPILSPNFLFSLDFASILPTILTLKVRAPILLLRNLDLSSRLYNGT
;
A
#
# COMPACT_ATOMS: atom_id res chain seq x y z
N ALA A 1 -1.67 -6.80 19.72
CA ALA A 1 -0.88 -6.27 18.57
C ALA A 1 0.48 -6.97 18.55
N ILE A 2 1.07 -7.15 17.38
CA ILE A 2 2.44 -7.66 17.21
C ILE A 2 3.30 -6.51 16.72
N LEU A 3 4.43 -6.26 17.36
CA LEU A 3 5.36 -5.19 16.99
C LEU A 3 6.67 -5.80 16.51
N CYS A 4 7.19 -5.32 15.39
CA CYS A 4 8.46 -5.76 14.83
C CYS A 4 9.29 -4.55 14.39
N PRO A 5 10.63 -4.63 14.47
CA PRO A 5 11.50 -3.53 14.06
C PRO A 5 11.55 -3.32 12.53
N TYR A 6 11.16 -4.33 11.75
CA TYR A 6 11.22 -4.28 10.28
C TYR A 6 9.85 -4.53 9.64
N ASN A 7 9.50 -3.70 8.65
CA ASN A 7 8.27 -3.84 7.88
C ASN A 7 8.21 -5.16 7.09
N ALA A 8 9.34 -5.68 6.62
CA ALA A 8 9.38 -6.98 5.96
C ALA A 8 8.89 -8.11 6.88
N THR A 9 9.30 -8.08 8.15
CA THR A 9 8.89 -9.05 9.17
C THR A 9 7.40 -8.95 9.47
N ILE A 10 6.88 -7.73 9.71
CA ILE A 10 5.45 -7.56 10.00
C ILE A 10 4.57 -7.93 8.79
N ASN A 11 5.04 -7.68 7.56
CA ASN A 11 4.32 -8.07 6.34
C ASN A 11 4.19 -9.59 6.23
N SER A 12 5.26 -10.34 6.48
CA SER A 12 5.21 -11.81 6.51
C SER A 12 4.21 -12.32 7.55
N ILE A 13 4.25 -11.75 8.76
CA ILE A 13 3.32 -12.08 9.85
C ILE A 13 1.87 -11.77 9.45
N ASN A 14 1.60 -10.60 8.85
CA ASN A 14 0.26 -10.23 8.41
C ASN A 14 -0.29 -11.18 7.34
N VAL A 15 0.57 -11.67 6.41
CA VAL A 15 0.20 -12.69 5.42
C VAL A 15 -0.15 -14.02 6.10
N THR A 16 0.58 -14.42 7.14
CA THR A 16 0.22 -15.60 7.93
C THR A 16 -1.09 -15.40 8.69
N ILE A 17 -1.29 -14.24 9.31
CA ILE A 17 -2.52 -13.97 10.09
C ILE A 17 -3.75 -13.99 9.18
N ILE A 18 -3.70 -13.34 8.01
CA ILE A 18 -4.84 -13.32 7.09
C ILE A 18 -5.18 -14.71 6.52
N SER A 19 -4.19 -15.61 6.38
CA SER A 19 -4.45 -16.98 5.95
C SER A 19 -5.23 -17.78 7.00
N LEU A 20 -5.02 -17.50 8.28
CA LEU A 20 -5.73 -18.11 9.41
C LEU A 20 -7.15 -17.57 9.61
N VAL A 21 -7.45 -16.36 9.13
CA VAL A 21 -8.81 -15.81 9.19
C VAL A 21 -9.73 -16.59 8.24
N LEU A 22 -10.84 -17.10 8.77
CA LEU A 22 -11.86 -17.81 7.98
C LEU A 22 -12.66 -16.83 7.12
N GLY A 23 -13.14 -17.30 5.96
CA GLY A 23 -14.00 -16.54 5.06
C GLY A 23 -13.38 -16.26 3.69
N GLN A 24 -14.17 -15.63 2.83
CA GLN A 24 -13.76 -15.30 1.46
C GLN A 24 -12.64 -14.26 1.44
N GLU A 25 -11.65 -14.52 0.60
CA GLU A 25 -10.54 -13.62 0.34
C GLU A 25 -10.87 -12.63 -0.79
N PHE A 26 -10.55 -11.35 -0.57
CA PHE A 26 -10.62 -10.28 -1.55
C PHE A 26 -9.23 -9.71 -1.77
N ARG A 27 -8.79 -9.66 -3.03
CA ARG A 27 -7.45 -9.16 -3.41
C ARG A 27 -7.58 -7.89 -4.23
N TYR A 28 -6.91 -6.83 -3.78
CA TYR A 28 -6.84 -5.55 -4.45
C TYR A 28 -5.42 -5.32 -4.94
N LEU A 29 -5.25 -5.10 -6.25
CA LEU A 29 -3.97 -4.87 -6.89
C LEU A 29 -3.66 -3.37 -6.94
N SER A 30 -2.48 -2.97 -6.51
CA SER A 30 -2.03 -1.59 -6.66
C SER A 30 -1.75 -1.28 -8.13
N ILE A 31 -2.31 -0.20 -8.64
CA ILE A 31 -2.01 0.33 -9.97
C ILE A 31 -1.00 1.46 -9.83
N LYS A 32 0.17 1.32 -10.47
CA LYS A 32 1.19 2.37 -10.55
C LYS A 32 1.20 2.92 -11.98
N LYS A 33 0.78 4.17 -12.16
CA LYS A 33 0.81 4.88 -13.45
C LYS A 33 1.67 6.12 -13.30
N VAL A 34 2.52 6.37 -14.30
CA VAL A 34 3.22 7.64 -14.45
C VAL A 34 2.37 8.51 -15.36
N GLU A 35 1.99 9.70 -14.90
CA GLU A 35 1.40 10.71 -15.75
C GLU A 35 2.52 11.57 -16.34
N ASN A 36 2.50 11.72 -17.66
CA ASN A 36 3.40 12.67 -18.30
C ASN A 36 2.89 14.08 -17.97
N PRO A 37 3.75 14.98 -17.46
CA PRO A 37 3.31 16.33 -17.13
C PRO A 37 2.75 17.03 -18.39
N PRO A 38 1.59 17.70 -18.29
CA PRO A 38 0.86 18.17 -19.46
C PRO A 38 1.58 19.24 -20.28
N ASN A 39 2.67 19.85 -19.77
CA ASN A 39 3.29 21.05 -20.36
C ASN A 39 4.83 21.14 -20.25
N THR A 40 5.57 20.05 -20.07
CA THR A 40 7.04 20.16 -20.12
C THR A 40 7.53 20.10 -21.57
N LYS A 41 7.80 21.28 -22.14
CA LYS A 41 8.72 21.44 -23.29
C LYS A 41 10.18 21.16 -22.90
N ASP A 42 10.44 20.71 -21.67
CA ASP A 42 11.74 20.19 -21.25
C ASP A 42 11.95 18.80 -21.82
N LEU A 43 12.68 18.74 -22.95
CA LEU A 43 13.23 17.50 -23.51
C LEU A 43 14.13 16.74 -22.51
N ASN A 44 14.53 17.39 -21.42
CA ASN A 44 15.45 16.87 -20.39
C ASN A 44 14.72 16.35 -19.14
N ALA A 45 13.38 16.39 -19.08
CA ALA A 45 12.66 15.82 -17.95
C ALA A 45 12.84 14.28 -17.96
N PRO A 46 13.32 13.66 -16.87
CA PRO A 46 13.50 12.22 -16.84
C PRO A 46 12.14 11.54 -17.01
N ILE A 47 11.98 10.78 -18.10
CA ILE A 47 10.82 9.93 -18.33
C ILE A 47 10.86 8.84 -17.26
N LEU A 48 10.13 9.04 -16.17
CA LEU A 48 9.94 8.03 -15.15
C LEU A 48 9.18 6.88 -15.80
N SER A 49 9.82 5.73 -15.96
CA SER A 49 9.12 4.54 -16.45
C SER A 49 8.24 3.96 -15.34
N PRO A 50 7.09 3.35 -15.66
CA PRO A 50 6.31 2.61 -14.66
C PRO A 50 7.14 1.56 -13.92
N ASN A 51 8.09 0.91 -14.62
CA ASN A 51 9.01 -0.06 -14.03
C ASN A 51 9.94 0.57 -12.97
N PHE A 52 10.33 1.82 -13.13
CA PHE A 52 11.07 2.56 -12.10
C PHE A 52 10.22 2.79 -10.83
N LEU A 53 8.91 3.06 -10.96
CA LEU A 53 8.01 3.11 -9.80
C LEU A 53 7.82 1.74 -9.13
N PHE A 54 7.98 0.64 -9.88
CA PHE A 54 8.02 -0.71 -9.31
C PHE A 54 9.33 -1.01 -8.59
N SER A 55 10.47 -0.54 -9.09
CA SER A 55 11.78 -0.73 -8.46
C SER A 55 12.02 0.18 -7.25
N LEU A 56 11.27 1.28 -7.16
CA LEU A 56 11.11 2.04 -5.92
C LEU A 56 10.34 1.17 -4.93
N ASP A 57 11.04 0.21 -4.34
CA ASP A 57 10.57 -0.67 -3.28
C ASP A 57 10.48 0.14 -1.99
N PHE A 58 9.58 1.12 -2.00
CA PHE A 58 9.02 1.70 -0.80
C PHE A 58 8.11 0.64 -0.18
N ALA A 59 8.71 -0.45 0.31
CA ALA A 59 8.08 -1.43 1.20
C ALA A 59 7.41 -0.77 2.43
N SER A 60 7.67 0.53 2.62
CA SER A 60 7.14 1.42 3.63
C SER A 60 5.81 2.11 3.30
N ILE A 61 5.30 2.15 2.05
CA ILE A 61 4.14 3.02 1.74
C ILE A 61 2.88 2.32 1.21
N LEU A 62 2.95 1.23 0.45
CA LEU A 62 1.74 0.47 0.09
C LEU A 62 2.10 -0.92 -0.47
N PRO A 63 1.48 -2.00 0.00
CA PRO A 63 1.71 -3.32 -0.58
C PRO A 63 1.23 -3.36 -2.04
N THR A 64 1.96 -4.08 -2.90
CA THR A 64 1.56 -4.34 -4.29
C THR A 64 0.19 -5.00 -4.38
N ILE A 65 -0.16 -5.79 -3.35
CA ILE A 65 -1.42 -6.50 -3.23
C ILE A 65 -1.94 -6.33 -1.80
N LEU A 66 -3.18 -5.86 -1.65
CA LEU A 66 -3.89 -5.85 -0.38
C LEU A 66 -4.87 -7.02 -0.34
N THR A 67 -4.67 -7.94 0.59
CA THR A 67 -5.55 -9.09 0.81
C THR A 67 -6.41 -8.85 2.05
N LEU A 68 -7.74 -8.96 1.90
CA LEU A 68 -8.71 -8.74 2.96
C LEU A 68 -9.66 -9.92 3.10
N LYS A 69 -10.12 -10.14 4.33
CA LYS A 69 -11.20 -11.07 4.70
C LYS A 69 -12.13 -10.39 5.68
N VAL A 70 -13.40 -10.79 5.69
CA VAL A 70 -14.37 -10.27 6.66
C VAL A 70 -13.85 -10.58 8.07
N ARG A 71 -13.94 -9.61 8.99
CA ARG A 71 -13.42 -9.65 10.38
C ARG A 71 -11.90 -9.56 10.53
N ALA A 72 -11.14 -9.42 9.44
CA ALA A 72 -9.72 -9.12 9.56
C ALA A 72 -9.51 -7.71 10.14
N PRO A 73 -8.64 -7.54 11.15
CA PRO A 73 -8.30 -6.20 11.63
C PRO A 73 -7.54 -5.43 10.55
N ILE A 74 -7.87 -4.14 10.41
CA ILE A 74 -7.23 -3.22 9.47
C ILE A 74 -6.81 -1.95 10.22
N LEU A 75 -5.86 -1.24 9.64
CA LEU A 75 -5.40 0.05 10.13
C LEU A 75 -5.41 1.03 8.97
N LEU A 76 -5.93 2.23 9.20
CA LEU A 76 -5.88 3.30 8.24
C LEU A 76 -4.47 3.89 8.19
N LEU A 77 -3.89 4.02 6.99
CA LEU A 77 -2.53 4.55 6.80
C LEU A 77 -2.51 6.00 6.28
N ARG A 78 -3.68 6.61 6.05
CA ARG A 78 -3.82 7.97 5.51
C ARG A 78 -4.99 8.69 6.15
N ASN A 79 -4.89 10.01 6.29
CA ASN A 79 -6.02 10.80 6.78
C ASN A 79 -7.09 10.90 5.68
N LEU A 80 -8.32 10.49 6.01
CA LEU A 80 -9.47 10.55 5.10
C LEU A 80 -10.42 11.67 5.49
N ASP A 81 -10.81 11.69 6.77
CA ASP A 81 -11.71 12.71 7.29
C ASP A 81 -11.45 12.90 8.79
N LEU A 82 -10.91 14.07 9.13
CA LEU A 82 -10.59 14.43 10.51
C LEU A 82 -11.84 14.61 11.37
N SER A 83 -12.95 15.03 10.77
CA SER A 83 -14.20 15.31 11.49
C SER A 83 -14.83 14.02 11.99
N SER A 84 -14.82 12.97 11.17
CA SER A 84 -15.25 11.62 11.55
C SER A 84 -14.17 10.79 12.23
N ARG A 85 -13.00 11.39 12.54
CA ARG A 85 -11.85 10.73 13.19
C ARG A 85 -11.28 9.56 12.38
N LEU A 86 -11.39 9.62 11.07
CA LEU A 86 -10.75 8.67 10.15
C LEU A 86 -9.37 9.20 9.77
N TYR A 87 -8.41 9.02 10.67
CA TYR A 87 -7.02 9.43 10.48
C TYR A 87 -6.05 8.24 10.61
N ASN A 88 -4.81 8.45 10.17
CA ASN A 88 -3.76 7.44 10.21
C ASN A 88 -3.59 6.85 11.62
N GLY A 89 -3.67 5.52 11.73
CA GLY A 89 -3.62 4.78 12.99
C GLY A 89 -4.99 4.43 13.60
N THR A 90 -6.09 4.82 12.96
CA THR A 90 -7.46 4.35 13.30
C THR A 90 -7.71 2.97 12.70
#